data_AF-A0A151TPH2-F1
#
_entry.id   AF-A0A151TPH2-F1
#
_cell.length_a   1.000
_cell.length_b   1.000
_cell.length_c   1.000
_cell.angle_alpha   90.00
_cell.angle_beta   90.00
_cell.angle_gamma   90.00
#
_symmetry.space_group_name_H-M   'P 1'
#
loop_
_entity.id
_entity.type
_entity.pdbx_description
1 polymer ?
#
loop_
_entity_poly.entity_id
_entity_poly.type
_entity_poly.pdbx_seq_one_letter_code
_entity_poly.pdbx_strand_id
1 'polypeptide(L)'
;MGGTSNPPFFYMYQCFFRDLGVCLPFTQFECDFLNFINAAPCQLHPNSWGFLRAFQVLCSALGIGLSLPVFLHFYQLKLGEPPYGWVSLNCSKAGGLF
;
A
#
# COMPACT_ATOMS: atom_id res chain seq x y z
N MET A 1 28.41 -9.88 -16.19
CA MET A 1 28.39 -8.57 -15.51
C MET A 1 26.99 -8.38 -14.94
N GLY A 2 26.78 -8.70 -13.66
CA GLY A 2 25.48 -8.63 -13.01
C GLY A 2 25.15 -7.17 -12.69
N GLY A 3 24.18 -6.59 -13.38
CA GLY A 3 23.69 -5.25 -13.08
C GLY A 3 23.06 -5.24 -11.70
N THR A 4 23.55 -4.38 -10.82
CA THR A 4 22.95 -4.11 -9.52
C THR A 4 21.54 -3.57 -9.73
N SER A 5 20.53 -4.39 -9.47
CA SER A 5 19.13 -3.95 -9.43
C SER A 5 18.98 -2.95 -8.28
N ASN A 6 19.02 -1.65 -8.60
CA ASN A 6 18.72 -0.61 -7.63
C ASN A 6 17.30 -0.89 -7.07
N PRO A 7 17.11 -0.88 -5.74
CA PRO A 7 15.77 -1.02 -5.18
C PRO A 7 14.90 0.12 -5.73
N PRO A 8 13.61 -0.13 -6.04
CA PRO A 8 12.72 0.92 -6.50
C PRO A 8 12.62 2.00 -5.43
N PHE A 9 12.92 3.25 -5.80
CA PHE A 9 12.77 4.43 -4.95
C PHE A 9 11.89 5.44 -5.68
N PHE A 10 11.16 6.25 -4.92
CA PHE A 10 10.37 7.35 -5.48
C PHE A 10 11.03 8.69 -5.17
N TYR A 11 11.08 9.57 -6.16
CA TYR A 11 11.54 10.93 -5.96
C TYR A 11 10.41 11.77 -5.36
N MET A 12 10.65 12.34 -4.19
CA MET A 12 9.84 13.41 -3.63
C MET A 12 10.76 14.50 -3.08
N TYR A 13 10.39 15.76 -3.24
CA TYR A 13 11.23 16.85 -2.75
C TYR A 13 11.25 16.85 -1.23
N GLN A 14 12.45 16.68 -0.66
CA GLN A 14 12.69 16.67 0.77
C GLN A 14 12.19 17.96 1.47
N CYS A 15 12.16 19.09 0.75
CA CYS A 15 11.67 20.36 1.29
C CYS A 15 10.19 20.31 1.69
N PHE A 16 9.35 19.47 1.07
CA PHE A 16 7.96 19.31 1.49
C PHE A 16 7.87 18.81 2.92
N PHE A 17 8.66 17.82 3.28
CA PHE A 17 8.67 17.26 4.63
C PHE A 17 9.42 18.14 5.62
N ARG A 18 10.62 18.61 5.23
CA ARG A 18 11.53 19.32 6.14
C ARG A 18 11.15 20.79 6.36
N ASP A 19 10.85 21.52 5.28
CA ASP A 19 10.68 22.98 5.33
C ASP A 19 9.20 23.37 5.39
N LEU A 20 8.31 22.61 4.72
CA LEU A 20 6.87 22.84 4.72
C LEU A 20 6.13 22.01 5.79
N GLY A 21 6.80 21.08 6.48
CA GLY A 21 6.20 20.24 7.52
C GLY A 21 5.08 19.34 7.00
N VAL A 22 5.06 19.04 5.70
CA VAL A 22 4.04 18.16 5.11
C VAL A 22 4.21 16.77 5.70
N CYS A 23 3.31 16.41 6.60
CA CYS A 23 3.13 15.04 7.02
C CYS A 23 2.13 14.40 6.05
N LEU A 24 2.53 13.34 5.37
CA LEU A 24 1.57 12.57 4.57
C LEU A 24 0.53 11.97 5.52
N PRO A 25 -0.76 12.04 5.20
CA PRO A 25 -1.84 11.58 6.08
C PRO A 25 -1.94 10.05 6.10
N PHE A 26 -0.81 9.33 6.06
CA PHE A 26 -0.79 7.88 6.11
C PHE A 26 -0.74 7.39 7.55
N THR A 27 -1.65 6.48 7.87
CA THR A 27 -1.62 5.70 9.09
C THR A 27 -0.39 4.78 9.11
N GLN A 28 0.02 4.34 10.30
CA GLN A 28 1.11 3.36 10.43
C GLN A 28 0.85 2.10 9.59
N PHE A 29 -0.40 1.63 9.55
CA PHE A 29 -0.79 0.47 8.76
C PHE A 29 -0.60 0.69 7.24
N GLU A 30 -0.93 1.87 6.72
CA GLU A 30 -0.71 2.19 5.31
C GLU A 30 0.79 2.29 4.98
N CYS A 31 1.59 2.86 5.89
CA CYS A 31 3.05 2.86 5.77
C CYS A 31 3.62 1.44 5.75
N ASP A 32 3.18 0.58 6.67
CA ASP A 32 3.63 -0.82 6.74
C ASP A 32 3.25 -1.60 5.48
N PHE A 33 2.05 -1.37 4.95
CA PHE A 33 1.60 -1.97 3.69
C PHE A 33 2.45 -1.50 2.51
N LEU A 34 2.68 -0.20 2.34
CA LEU A 34 3.49 0.36 1.26
C LEU A 34 4.94 -0.14 1.33
N ASN A 35 5.51 -0.22 2.54
CA ASN A 35 6.84 -0.78 2.77
C ASN A 35 6.88 -2.28 2.41
N PHE A 36 5.84 -3.05 2.74
CA PHE A 36 5.76 -4.46 2.40
C PHE A 36 5.74 -4.71 0.89
N ILE A 37 4.97 -3.93 0.14
CA ILE A 37 4.91 -4.04 -1.33
C ILE A 37 6.07 -3.31 -2.03
N ASN A 38 6.91 -2.62 -1.26
CA ASN A 38 8.02 -1.78 -1.73
C ASN A 38 7.60 -0.85 -2.88
N ALA A 39 6.46 -0.18 -2.72
CA ALA A 39 5.88 0.69 -3.73
C ALA A 39 5.56 2.06 -3.15
N ALA A 40 5.70 3.08 -3.98
CA ALA A 40 5.33 4.44 -3.65
C ALA A 40 3.80 4.58 -3.60
N PRO A 41 3.26 5.51 -2.80
CA PRO A 41 1.83 5.79 -2.77
C PRO A 41 1.20 6.03 -4.15
N CYS A 42 1.96 6.66 -5.06
CA CYS A 42 1.54 6.96 -6.42
C CYS A 42 1.51 5.75 -7.37
N GLN A 43 2.16 4.64 -7.01
CA GLN A 43 2.12 3.39 -7.78
C GLN A 43 0.90 2.54 -7.41
N LEU A 44 0.26 2.81 -6.28
CA LEU A 44 -0.93 2.12 -5.84
C LEU A 44 -2.15 2.71 -6.56
N HIS A 45 -2.95 1.85 -7.20
CA HIS A 45 -4.15 2.28 -7.92
C HIS A 45 -5.12 3.02 -6.98
N PRO A 46 -5.77 4.13 -7.39
CA PRO A 46 -6.67 4.89 -6.51
C PRO A 46 -7.73 4.04 -5.81
N ASN A 47 -8.31 3.05 -6.50
CA ASN A 47 -9.30 2.13 -5.89
C ASN A 47 -8.70 1.23 -4.79
N SER A 48 -7.41 0.91 -4.87
CA SER A 48 -6.71 0.07 -3.86
C SER A 48 -6.69 0.74 -2.49
N TRP A 49 -6.60 2.08 -2.44
CA TRP A 49 -6.69 2.84 -1.20
C TRP A 49 -8.03 2.64 -0.48
N GLY A 50 -9.11 2.44 -1.25
CA GLY A 50 -10.43 2.13 -0.72
C GLY A 50 -10.45 0.82 0.08
N PHE A 51 -9.71 -0.21 -0.35
CA PHE A 51 -9.62 -1.49 0.37
C PHE A 51 -8.88 -1.37 1.70
N LEU A 52 -7.76 -0.63 1.72
CA LEU A 52 -7.04 -0.32 2.97
C LEU A 52 -7.97 0.39 3.95
N ARG A 53 -8.72 1.39 3.46
CA ARG A 53 -9.66 2.14 4.30
C ARG A 53 -10.82 1.28 4.79
N ALA A 54 -11.41 0.46 3.93
CA ALA A 54 -12.52 -0.42 4.31
C ALA A 54 -12.10 -1.42 5.39
N PHE A 55 -10.91 -2.01 5.26
CA PHE A 55 -10.36 -2.91 6.27
C PHE A 55 -10.12 -2.20 7.60
N GLN A 56 -9.57 -0.98 7.57
CA GLN A 56 -9.39 -0.17 8.78
C GLN A 56 -10.71 0.09 9.52
N VAL A 57 -11.75 0.48 8.79
CA VAL A 57 -13.08 0.73 9.34
C VAL A 57 -13.69 -0.56 9.91
N LEU A 58 -13.55 -1.69 9.20
CA LEU A 58 -14.04 -2.98 9.65
C LEU A 58 -13.36 -3.42 10.95
N CYS A 59 -12.03 -3.39 11.01
CA CYS A 59 -11.27 -3.71 12.22
C CYS A 59 -11.66 -2.79 13.39
N SER A 60 -11.81 -1.49 13.13
CA SER A 60 -12.26 -0.54 14.14
C SER A 60 -13.68 -0.84 14.64
N ALA A 61 -14.60 -1.24 13.76
CA ALA A 61 -15.97 -1.60 14.13
C ALA A 61 -16.03 -2.91 14.93
N LEU A 62 -15.13 -3.86 14.64
CA LEU A 62 -15.02 -5.14 15.35
C LEU A 62 -14.17 -5.05 16.62
N GLY A 63 -13.50 -3.93 16.89
CA GLY A 63 -12.58 -3.79 18.02
C GLY A 63 -11.30 -4.64 17.90
N ILE A 64 -10.90 -4.97 16.67
CA ILE A 64 -9.74 -5.83 16.37
C ILE A 64 -8.58 -4.93 15.88
N GLY A 65 -7.35 -5.29 16.24
CA GLY A 65 -6.16 -4.61 15.74
C GLY A 65 -5.95 -4.79 14.23
N LEU A 66 -5.41 -3.76 13.58
CA LEU A 66 -5.00 -3.84 12.18
C LEU A 66 -3.82 -4.80 12.06
N SER A 67 -3.91 -5.77 11.14
CA SER A 67 -2.87 -6.76 10.93
C SER A 67 -2.63 -6.98 9.44
N LEU A 68 -1.41 -6.69 8.99
CA LEU A 68 -1.01 -6.81 7.59
C LEU A 68 -1.14 -8.25 7.04
N PRO A 69 -0.72 -9.32 7.76
CA PRO A 69 -0.96 -10.69 7.31
C PRO A 69 -2.45 -11.03 7.14
N VAL A 70 -3.30 -10.54 8.03
CA VAL A 70 -4.76 -10.74 7.94
C VAL A 70 -5.32 -10.01 6.73
N PHE A 71 -4.87 -8.77 6.48
CA PHE A 71 -5.24 -8.03 5.28
C PHE A 71 -4.87 -8.79 3.99
N LEU A 72 -3.65 -9.30 3.91
CA LEU A 72 -3.16 -10.05 2.74
C LEU A 72 -3.83 -11.42 2.57
N HIS A 73 -4.49 -11.94 3.60
CA HIS A 73 -5.33 -13.13 3.47
C HIS A 73 -6.61 -12.84 2.67
N PHE A 74 -7.25 -11.69 2.93
CA PHE A 74 -8.50 -11.28 2.28
C PHE A 74 -8.30 -10.59 0.94
N TYR A 75 -7.18 -9.89 0.75
CA TYR A 75 -6.91 -9.11 -0.47
C TYR A 75 -5.65 -9.61 -1.18
N GLN A 76 -5.78 -9.82 -2.49
CA GLN A 76 -4.68 -10.21 -3.38
C GLN A 76 -4.10 -9.00 -4.08
N LEU A 77 -2.77 -8.92 -4.10
CA LEU A 77 -2.02 -7.95 -4.88
C LEU A 77 -1.88 -8.42 -6.33
N LYS A 78 -2.20 -7.54 -7.28
CA LYS A 78 -1.87 -7.71 -8.69
C LYS A 78 -0.95 -6.57 -9.12
N LEU A 79 0.25 -6.95 -9.53
CA LEU A 79 1.22 -6.06 -10.15
C LEU A 79 0.84 -5.90 -11.62
N GLY A 80 0.67 -4.66 -12.07
CA GLY A 80 0.47 -4.36 -13.49
C GLY A 80 1.72 -4.71 -14.31
N GLU A 81 1.52 -4.92 -15.61
CA GLU A 81 2.60 -5.26 -16.54
C GLU A 81 3.63 -4.10 -16.64
N PRO A 82 4.95 -4.39 -16.73
CA PRO A 82 5.98 -3.37 -16.91
C PRO A 82 5.77 -2.54 -18.20
N PRO A 83 6.24 -1.28 -18.28
CA PRO A 83 7.14 -0.58 -17.35
C PRO A 83 6.45 0.38 -16.37
N TYR A 84 5.12 0.54 -16.44
CA TYR A 84 4.32 1.44 -15.60
C TYR A 84 3.15 0.70 -14.92
N GLY A 85 3.42 -0.52 -14.46
CA GLY A 85 2.43 -1.37 -13.82
C GLY A 85 1.97 -0.79 -12.48
N TRP A 86 0.70 -0.42 -12.40
CA TRP A 86 0.08 -0.05 -11.13
C TRP A 86 -0.03 -1.26 -10.21
N VAL A 87 0.17 -1.06 -8.90
CA VAL A 87 -0.17 -2.06 -7.89
C VAL A 87 -1.67 -1.96 -7.62
N SER A 88 -2.40 -3.03 -7.89
CA SER A 88 -3.85 -3.11 -7.67
C SER A 88 -4.19 -4.16 -6.62
N LEU A 89 -5.14 -3.84 -5.75
CA LEU A 89 -5.72 -4.79 -4.81
C LEU A 89 -7.00 -5.38 -5.41
N ASN A 90 -7.18 -6.68 -5.24
CA ASN A 90 -8.38 -7.41 -5.60
C ASN A 90 -8.83 -8.27 -4.43
N CYS A 91 -10.12 -8.58 -4.38
CA CYS A 91 -10.68 -9.54 -3.44
C CYS A 91 -10.08 -10.94 -3.67
N SER A 92 -9.68 -11.62 -2.59
CA SER A 92 -9.14 -12.98 -2.68
C SER A 92 -10.23 -13.98 -3.08
N LYS A 93 -9.93 -14.86 -4.03
CA LYS A 93 -10.89 -15.86 -4.57
C LYS A 93 -11.42 -16.86 -3.54
N ALA A 94 -10.76 -17.00 -2.38
CA ALA A 94 -11.07 -18.03 -1.39
C ALA A 94 -11.94 -17.56 -0.21
N GLY A 95 -12.33 -16.28 -0.16
CA GLY A 95 -13.16 -15.76 0.94
C GLY A 95 -12.91 -14.29 1.25
N GLY A 96 -12.69 -13.46 0.23
CA GLY A 96 -12.35 -12.07 0.47
C GLY A 96 -13.50 -11.26 1.10
N LEU A 97 -13.10 -10.27 1.89
CA LEU A 97 -13.99 -9.31 2.52
C LEU A 97 -14.24 -8.19 1.52
N PHE A 98 -15.42 -8.20 0.91
CA PHE A 98 -15.91 -7.32 -0.16
C PHE A 98 -15.33 -7.59 -1.56
#